data_AF-A0A8B9N277-F1
#
_entry.id   AF-A0A8B9N277-F1
#
_cell.length_a   1.000
_cell.length_b   1.000
_cell.length_c   1.000
_cell.angle_alpha   90.00
_cell.angle_beta   90.00
_cell.angle_gamma   90.00
#
_symmetry.space_group_name_H-M   'P 1'
#
loop_
_entity.id
_entity.type
_entity.pdbx_description
1 polymer ?
#
loop_
_entity_poly.entity_id
_entity_poly.type
_entity_poly.pdbx_seq_one_letter_code
_entity_poly.pdbx_strand_id
1 'polypeptide(L)'
;MVGTPSSFWMGCEVTLKARRSLWSFRLCVAHKLLFSVLAVSEAVPRAAEPPLFSSGLQTPACACTCRPLKPHLSFCTSLAPVDVTLDPETAHPDLTLSEDRKSVRRGSKKLLLSLFDNPKRFSTTPAVLGSQVFFSGRCYWEVQVGDKPEWGLGLCRESASRKGNVHFSPDNGYWLLRLQNGGNYEALTSPVSPLTLTVRPRRIGIFLDYEAGEISFYNVSDRSHVYTFTDRFSGNLRPLFFLGAFLGGRNAEPLVISWVRDTQGTGCIIL
;
A
#
# COMPACT_ATOMS: atom_id res chain seq x y z
N MET A 1 -7.72 -63.93 9.10
CA MET A 1 -6.39 -64.54 9.35
C MET A 1 -5.39 -63.47 8.94
N VAL A 2 -4.85 -62.65 9.85
CA VAL A 2 -3.89 -62.97 10.93
C VAL A 2 -2.60 -63.54 10.34
N GLY A 3 -1.49 -62.81 10.50
CA GLY A 3 -0.17 -63.19 9.95
C GLY A 3 0.87 -62.06 10.04
N THR A 4 1.30 -61.71 11.25
CA THR A 4 2.63 -61.09 11.48
C THR A 4 3.66 -62.19 11.69
N PRO A 5 4.96 -61.96 11.38
CA PRO A 5 5.90 -61.86 12.51
C PRO A 5 7.09 -60.87 12.33
N SER A 6 7.44 -60.22 13.44
CA SER A 6 8.80 -59.99 14.01
C SER A 6 10.03 -60.03 13.07
N SER A 7 10.71 -58.91 12.80
CA SER A 7 11.86 -58.33 13.55
C SER A 7 13.21 -59.05 13.42
N PHE A 8 14.30 -58.31 13.09
CA PHE A 8 15.62 -58.44 13.74
C PHE A 8 16.53 -57.22 13.46
N TRP A 9 17.66 -57.13 14.19
CA TRP A 9 18.52 -55.94 14.39
C TRP A 9 19.91 -56.02 13.69
N MET A 10 20.69 -54.93 13.84
CA MET A 10 22.14 -54.74 13.58
C MET A 10 22.55 -54.37 12.14
N GLY A 11 23.57 -53.52 11.91
CA GLY A 11 24.41 -52.75 12.86
C GLY A 11 25.62 -52.06 12.18
N CYS A 12 26.42 -51.35 12.99
CA CYS A 12 27.71 -50.66 12.69
C CYS A 12 27.65 -49.42 11.76
N GLU A 13 28.14 -48.21 12.08
CA GLU A 13 29.28 -47.70 12.90
C GLU A 13 30.63 -47.58 12.14
N VAL A 14 31.50 -46.65 12.60
CA VAL A 14 32.92 -46.35 12.25
C VAL A 14 33.12 -45.31 11.13
N THR A 15 33.89 -44.20 11.30
CA THR A 15 34.49 -43.52 12.48
C THR A 15 34.65 -41.99 12.23
N LEU A 16 34.94 -41.21 13.28
CA LEU A 16 35.46 -39.83 13.17
C LEU A 16 36.91 -39.79 12.64
N LYS A 17 37.32 -38.66 12.04
CA LYS A 17 38.69 -38.13 12.24
C LYS A 17 38.75 -36.60 12.11
N ALA A 18 39.24 -35.96 13.16
CA ALA A 18 39.45 -34.52 13.22
C ALA A 18 40.88 -34.11 12.80
N ARG A 19 41.07 -32.86 12.37
CA ARG A 19 42.36 -32.13 12.48
C ARG A 19 42.13 -30.62 12.60
N ARG A 20 43.13 -29.92 13.15
CA ARG A 20 43.07 -28.58 13.78
C ARG A 20 43.78 -27.48 12.95
N SER A 21 43.69 -26.25 13.51
CA SER A 21 44.48 -25.02 13.29
C SER A 21 43.96 -24.10 12.18
N LEU A 22 43.52 -22.86 12.47
CA LEU A 22 44.15 -21.70 13.16
C LEU A 22 45.15 -20.94 12.27
N TRP A 23 44.72 -19.82 11.69
CA TRP A 23 45.46 -18.56 11.62
C TRP A 23 44.46 -17.39 11.73
N SER A 24 44.90 -16.28 12.31
CA SER A 24 44.11 -15.05 12.59
C SER A 24 44.58 -13.92 11.66
N PHE A 25 43.75 -12.91 11.37
CA PHE A 25 44.19 -11.50 11.37
C PHE A 25 43.03 -10.47 11.32
N ARG A 26 42.86 -9.76 12.44
CA ARG A 26 42.38 -8.36 12.70
C ARG A 26 41.52 -7.63 11.64
N LEU A 27 40.33 -7.15 11.99
CA LEU A 27 40.05 -5.86 12.70
C LEU A 27 40.60 -4.60 12.03
N CYS A 28 39.70 -3.67 11.70
CA CYS A 28 40.00 -2.25 11.56
C CYS A 28 39.27 -1.47 12.67
N VAL A 29 39.98 -0.60 13.37
CA VAL A 29 39.48 0.22 14.49
C VAL A 29 39.48 1.67 14.06
N ALA A 30 38.38 2.38 14.29
CA ALA A 30 38.29 3.83 14.12
C ALA A 30 37.87 4.49 15.44
N HIS A 31 38.84 4.92 16.24
CA HIS A 31 38.62 5.82 17.37
C HIS A 31 39.90 6.61 17.67
N LYS A 32 39.78 7.95 17.73
CA LYS A 32 40.70 9.01 18.22
C LYS A 32 40.36 10.31 17.44
N LEU A 33 40.19 11.49 18.03
CA LEU A 33 40.36 11.94 19.42
C LEU A 33 39.27 12.98 19.78
N LEU A 34 38.88 12.96 21.06
CA LEU A 34 38.20 14.07 21.73
C LEU A 34 39.27 14.93 22.43
N PHE A 35 39.15 16.25 22.45
CA PHE A 35 39.59 17.06 23.60
C PHE A 35 38.93 18.45 23.58
N SER A 36 38.29 18.78 24.68
CA SER A 36 37.78 20.09 25.06
C SER A 36 38.42 20.47 26.40
N VAL A 37 38.77 21.74 26.64
CA VAL A 37 38.85 22.35 27.99
C VAL A 37 39.11 23.88 27.94
N LEU A 38 38.25 24.61 28.65
CA LEU A 38 38.37 25.91 29.35
C LEU A 38 39.07 27.15 28.73
N ALA A 39 38.21 28.14 28.46
CA ALA A 39 38.25 29.56 28.86
C ALA A 39 39.51 30.18 29.50
N VAL A 40 39.89 31.35 28.97
CA VAL A 40 40.39 32.52 29.72
C VAL A 40 39.63 33.77 29.21
N SER A 41 39.32 34.69 30.12
CA SER A 41 38.63 35.96 29.85
C SER A 41 39.59 37.11 30.12
N GLU A 42 39.71 38.10 29.21
CA GLU A 42 40.02 39.48 29.63
C GLU A 42 39.67 40.58 28.62
N ALA A 43 39.00 41.62 29.15
CA ALA A 43 39.03 43.04 28.80
C ALA A 43 38.67 43.59 27.39
N VAL A 44 37.93 44.71 27.43
CA VAL A 44 37.49 45.58 26.32
C VAL A 44 38.18 46.96 26.50
N PRO A 45 38.55 47.67 25.42
CA PRO A 45 37.94 49.00 25.21
C PRO A 45 37.52 49.33 23.76
N ARG A 46 36.59 50.28 23.68
CA ARG A 46 35.96 50.89 22.48
C ARG A 46 36.96 51.58 21.53
N ALA A 47 36.64 51.67 20.23
CA ALA A 47 36.04 52.89 19.63
C ALA A 47 35.77 52.81 18.10
N ALA A 48 34.75 53.57 17.67
CA ALA A 48 34.53 54.19 16.35
C ALA A 48 34.25 53.33 15.08
N GLU A 49 32.97 53.31 14.67
CA GLU A 49 32.54 53.47 13.26
C GLU A 49 32.68 54.96 12.84
N PRO A 50 32.52 55.42 11.56
CA PRO A 50 31.68 54.89 10.46
C PRO A 50 32.33 55.03 9.02
N PRO A 51 31.61 55.18 7.88
CA PRO A 51 31.00 54.03 7.19
C PRO A 51 31.12 53.99 5.63
N LEU A 52 30.60 52.89 5.07
CA LEU A 52 29.83 52.80 3.79
C LEU A 52 30.48 52.78 2.39
N PHE A 53 29.73 52.09 1.52
CA PHE A 53 29.74 51.97 0.06
C PHE A 53 30.88 51.22 -0.66
N SER A 54 30.61 49.93 -0.89
CA SER A 54 31.31 49.07 -1.83
C SER A 54 30.84 49.26 -3.28
N SER A 55 31.80 49.27 -4.21
CA SER A 55 31.60 49.21 -5.65
C SER A 55 32.10 47.88 -6.24
N GLY A 56 31.41 47.35 -7.26
CA GLY A 56 31.83 46.18 -8.05
C GLY A 56 31.26 44.86 -7.51
N LEU A 57 30.83 43.90 -8.33
CA LEU A 57 31.20 43.59 -9.72
C LEU A 57 30.09 42.71 -10.34
N GLN A 58 29.86 42.80 -11.65
CA GLN A 58 28.87 41.95 -12.33
C GLN A 58 29.35 40.50 -12.41
N THR A 59 28.49 39.56 -11.99
CA THR A 59 28.55 38.16 -12.42
C THR A 59 27.41 37.89 -13.41
N PRO A 60 27.62 37.12 -14.48
CA PRO A 60 26.57 36.82 -15.45
C PRO A 60 25.57 35.84 -14.83
N ALA A 61 24.36 36.30 -14.54
CA ALA A 61 23.26 35.41 -14.19
C ALA A 61 22.82 34.63 -15.43
N CYS A 62 23.14 33.34 -15.49
CA CYS A 62 22.49 32.41 -16.41
C CYS A 62 21.01 32.28 -16.02
N ALA A 63 20.17 33.15 -16.58
CA ALA A 63 18.73 33.15 -16.41
C ALA A 63 18.09 31.96 -17.15
N CYS A 64 18.29 30.75 -16.62
CA CYS A 64 17.51 29.58 -17.00
C CYS A 64 16.06 29.79 -16.53
N THR A 65 15.24 30.41 -17.37
CA THR A 65 13.78 30.49 -17.18
C THR A 65 13.18 29.09 -17.36
N CYS A 66 13.29 28.26 -16.33
CA CYS A 66 12.55 27.02 -16.23
C CYS A 66 11.06 27.35 -16.14
N ARG A 67 10.37 27.27 -17.29
CA ARG A 67 8.91 27.16 -17.31
C ARG A 67 8.52 25.99 -16.40
N PRO A 68 7.50 26.12 -15.54
CA PRO A 68 6.96 24.97 -14.83
C PRO A 68 6.28 24.04 -15.85
N LEU A 69 7.05 23.07 -16.36
CA LEU A 69 6.50 21.88 -16.97
C LEU A 69 5.73 21.13 -15.89
N LYS A 70 4.56 20.58 -16.26
CA LYS A 70 3.66 19.86 -15.36
C LYS A 70 4.45 18.86 -14.50
N PRO A 71 4.17 18.74 -13.18
CA PRO A 71 4.85 17.78 -12.33
C PRO A 71 4.44 16.36 -12.74
N HIS A 72 5.25 15.75 -13.61
CA HIS A 72 5.28 14.31 -13.78
C HIS A 72 5.85 13.73 -12.49
N LEU A 73 5.01 13.05 -11.70
CA LEU A 73 5.32 12.60 -10.33
C LEU A 73 6.34 11.47 -10.33
N SER A 74 7.62 11.82 -10.50
CA SER A 74 8.75 10.91 -10.32
C SER A 74 8.92 10.59 -8.83
N PHE A 75 8.16 9.61 -8.32
CA PHE A 75 8.27 9.13 -6.94
C PHE A 75 9.61 8.41 -6.71
N CYS A 76 10.51 9.02 -5.95
CA CYS A 76 11.85 8.50 -5.78
C CYS A 76 11.93 7.36 -4.71
N THR A 77 12.31 6.16 -5.18
CA THR A 77 13.11 5.14 -4.46
C THR A 77 12.63 4.53 -3.13
N SER A 78 11.35 4.57 -2.73
CA SER A 78 10.88 3.67 -1.65
C SER A 78 9.44 3.15 -1.76
N LEU A 79 8.83 3.27 -2.94
CA LEU A 79 7.45 2.85 -3.16
C LEU A 79 7.43 1.35 -3.46
N ALA A 80 7.04 0.54 -2.46
CA ALA A 80 7.01 -0.91 -2.60
C ALA A 80 5.73 -1.36 -3.34
N PRO A 81 5.83 -1.99 -4.53
CA PRO A 81 4.70 -2.73 -5.08
C PRO A 81 4.37 -3.88 -4.12
N VAL A 82 3.13 -3.93 -3.63
CA VAL A 82 2.68 -4.99 -2.71
C VAL A 82 1.82 -5.98 -3.47
N ASP A 83 2.18 -7.25 -3.34
CA ASP A 83 1.37 -8.34 -3.88
C ASP A 83 0.13 -8.61 -3.00
N VAL A 84 -0.97 -7.95 -3.30
CA VAL A 84 -2.22 -8.09 -2.55
C VAL A 84 -2.93 -9.39 -2.92
N THR A 85 -3.48 -10.10 -1.93
CA THR A 85 -4.30 -11.30 -2.08
C THR A 85 -5.59 -11.15 -1.29
N LEU A 86 -6.66 -11.82 -1.70
CA LEU A 86 -7.98 -11.73 -1.08
C LEU A 86 -8.12 -12.68 0.12
N ASP A 87 -8.77 -12.22 1.20
CA ASP A 87 -8.98 -12.98 2.43
C ASP A 87 -10.35 -13.70 2.45
N PRO A 88 -10.40 -15.04 2.28
CA PRO A 88 -11.66 -15.79 2.19
C PRO A 88 -12.48 -15.81 3.49
N GLU A 89 -11.87 -15.53 4.64
CA GLU A 89 -12.59 -15.46 5.93
C GLU A 89 -13.46 -14.20 6.00
N THR A 90 -13.05 -13.12 5.33
CA THR A 90 -13.75 -11.83 5.32
C THR A 90 -14.83 -11.73 4.25
N ALA A 91 -14.69 -12.49 3.16
CA ALA A 91 -15.52 -12.39 1.96
C ALA A 91 -17.01 -12.65 2.22
N HIS A 92 -17.89 -11.76 1.78
CA HIS A 92 -19.34 -11.97 1.83
C HIS A 92 -19.77 -13.28 1.13
N PRO A 93 -20.79 -14.04 1.62
CA PRO A 93 -21.14 -15.37 1.09
C PRO A 93 -21.52 -15.43 -0.40
N ASP A 94 -22.09 -14.36 -0.94
CA ASP A 94 -22.38 -14.22 -2.39
C ASP A 94 -21.12 -13.95 -3.26
N LEU A 95 -19.91 -14.00 -2.70
CA LEU A 95 -18.67 -13.78 -3.43
C LEU A 95 -17.99 -15.10 -3.78
N THR A 96 -17.43 -15.17 -4.97
CA THR A 96 -16.57 -16.27 -5.42
C THR A 96 -15.21 -15.69 -5.75
N LEU A 97 -14.20 -16.17 -5.03
CA LEU A 97 -12.80 -15.84 -5.22
C LEU A 97 -12.18 -16.85 -6.19
N SER A 98 -11.17 -16.45 -6.97
CA SER A 98 -10.30 -17.39 -7.67
C SER A 98 -9.35 -18.11 -6.71
N GLU A 99 -8.82 -19.25 -7.16
CA GLU A 99 -7.92 -20.11 -6.40
C GLU A 99 -6.61 -19.41 -6.00
N ASP A 100 -6.06 -18.58 -6.90
CA ASP A 100 -4.89 -17.71 -6.67
C ASP A 100 -5.17 -16.52 -5.73
N ARG A 101 -6.43 -16.34 -5.31
CA ARG A 101 -6.93 -15.21 -4.51
C ARG A 101 -6.64 -13.83 -5.11
N LYS A 102 -6.49 -13.72 -6.44
CA LYS A 102 -6.30 -12.44 -7.14
C LYS A 102 -7.58 -11.83 -7.69
N SER A 103 -8.62 -12.63 -7.91
CA SER A 103 -9.89 -12.13 -8.44
C SER A 103 -11.08 -12.45 -7.54
N VAL A 104 -12.08 -11.56 -7.59
CA VAL A 104 -13.36 -11.74 -6.92
C VAL A 104 -14.50 -11.31 -7.82
N ARG A 105 -15.56 -12.12 -7.85
CA ARG A 105 -16.81 -11.84 -8.56
C ARG A 105 -18.01 -12.19 -7.70
N ARG A 106 -19.18 -11.64 -8.04
CA ARG A 106 -20.47 -12.10 -7.52
C ARG A 106 -20.72 -13.54 -8.00
N GLY A 107 -21.16 -14.43 -7.12
CA GLY A 107 -21.38 -15.84 -7.43
C GLY A 107 -22.40 -16.51 -6.52
N SER A 108 -23.14 -17.48 -7.07
CA SER A 108 -24.37 -18.02 -6.48
C SER A 108 -24.17 -19.07 -5.36
N LYS A 109 -23.06 -19.05 -4.61
CA LYS A 109 -22.74 -20.05 -3.56
C LYS A 109 -23.39 -19.74 -2.19
N LYS A 110 -24.59 -19.16 -2.22
CA LYS A 110 -25.26 -18.56 -1.06
C LYS A 110 -25.57 -19.53 0.07
N LEU A 111 -25.92 -20.79 -0.24
CA LEU A 111 -26.58 -21.71 0.70
C LEU A 111 -25.65 -22.35 1.75
N LEU A 112 -24.41 -22.70 1.39
CA LEU A 112 -23.49 -23.41 2.29
C LEU A 112 -22.68 -22.46 3.19
N LEU A 113 -22.25 -21.32 2.66
CA LEU A 113 -21.39 -20.38 3.38
C LEU A 113 -22.16 -19.53 4.40
N SER A 114 -23.48 -19.36 4.25
CA SER A 114 -24.33 -18.66 5.22
C SER A 114 -24.56 -19.44 6.52
N LEU A 115 -24.33 -20.75 6.53
CA LEU A 115 -24.54 -21.61 7.70
C LEU A 115 -23.38 -21.51 8.72
N PHE A 116 -22.24 -20.95 8.30
CA PHE A 116 -21.05 -20.77 9.12
C PHE A 116 -20.74 -19.27 9.24
N ASP A 117 -21.49 -18.56 10.10
CA ASP A 117 -21.20 -17.15 10.36
C ASP A 117 -19.80 -17.03 11.00
N ASN A 118 -18.96 -16.21 10.38
CA ASN A 118 -17.63 -15.88 10.86
C ASN A 118 -17.64 -14.40 11.28
N PRO A 119 -17.21 -14.04 12.50
CA PRO A 119 -17.23 -12.65 12.96
C PRO A 119 -16.39 -11.72 12.08
N LYS A 120 -15.37 -12.22 11.38
CA LYS A 120 -14.57 -11.47 10.41
C LYS A 120 -15.29 -11.18 9.09
N ARG A 121 -16.40 -11.89 8.79
CA ARG A 121 -17.08 -11.85 7.49
C ARG A 121 -18.06 -10.68 7.36
N PHE A 122 -18.05 -9.99 6.22
CA PHE A 122 -19.13 -9.09 5.83
C PHE A 122 -20.45 -9.85 5.69
N SER A 123 -21.49 -9.47 6.43
CA SER A 123 -22.76 -10.23 6.48
C SER A 123 -23.84 -9.76 5.51
N THR A 124 -23.84 -8.48 5.14
CA THR A 124 -24.86 -7.83 4.30
C THR A 124 -24.31 -7.26 3.00
N THR A 125 -23.06 -6.81 3.06
CA THR A 125 -22.42 -5.97 2.05
C THR A 125 -21.51 -6.84 1.20
N PRO A 126 -21.63 -6.85 -0.14
CA PRO A 126 -20.83 -7.68 -1.03
C PRO A 126 -19.38 -7.17 -1.15
N ALA A 127 -18.63 -7.34 -0.07
CA ALA A 127 -17.25 -6.92 0.08
C ALA A 127 -16.34 -8.04 0.62
N VAL A 128 -15.04 -7.85 0.43
CA VAL A 128 -13.95 -8.72 0.89
C VAL A 128 -12.73 -7.85 1.19
N LEU A 129 -11.91 -8.25 2.16
CA LEU A 129 -10.63 -7.59 2.47
C LEU A 129 -9.46 -8.26 1.75
N GLY A 130 -8.39 -7.50 1.53
CA GLY A 130 -7.07 -8.07 1.26
C GLY A 130 -6.47 -8.70 2.51
N SER A 131 -5.68 -9.77 2.36
CA SER A 131 -4.97 -10.45 3.46
C SER A 131 -3.86 -9.61 4.07
N GLN A 132 -3.32 -8.65 3.33
CA GLN A 132 -2.25 -7.76 3.73
C GLN A 132 -2.74 -6.75 4.77
N VAL A 133 -1.87 -6.44 5.72
CA VAL A 133 -2.10 -5.51 6.83
C VAL A 133 -1.03 -4.43 6.78
N PHE A 134 -1.44 -3.16 6.77
CA PHE A 134 -0.55 -2.01 6.74
C PHE A 134 -0.65 -1.21 8.04
N PHE A 135 0.48 -0.85 8.62
CA PHE A 135 0.59 -0.08 9.86
C PHE A 135 1.71 0.98 9.82
N SER A 136 2.43 1.04 8.70
CA SER A 136 3.50 1.99 8.38
C SER A 136 3.88 1.86 6.90
N GLY A 137 4.66 2.81 6.40
CA GLY A 137 5.29 2.79 5.10
C GLY A 137 4.39 3.18 3.94
N ARG A 138 4.97 3.01 2.74
CA ARG A 138 4.38 3.40 1.46
C ARG A 138 4.19 2.19 0.57
N CYS A 139 2.96 1.92 0.16
CA CYS A 139 2.64 0.76 -0.67
C CYS A 139 1.71 1.12 -1.83
N TYR A 140 1.80 0.31 -2.89
CA TYR A 140 0.96 0.46 -4.07
C TYR A 140 0.54 -0.89 -4.64
N TRP A 141 -0.69 -0.94 -5.15
CA TRP A 141 -1.17 -2.05 -5.96
C TRP A 141 -2.22 -1.56 -6.98
N GLU A 142 -2.48 -2.37 -7.99
CA GLU A 142 -3.44 -2.07 -9.04
C GLU A 142 -4.61 -3.06 -9.04
N VAL A 143 -5.79 -2.57 -9.42
CA VAL A 143 -7.00 -3.39 -9.56
C VAL A 143 -7.64 -3.11 -10.91
N GLN A 144 -7.72 -4.13 -11.75
CA GLN A 144 -8.48 -4.11 -12.99
C GLN A 144 -9.98 -4.18 -12.65
N VAL A 145 -10.70 -3.14 -13.08
CA VAL A 145 -12.15 -2.98 -12.92
C VAL A 145 -12.90 -3.27 -14.22
N GLY A 146 -12.20 -3.29 -15.37
CA GLY A 146 -12.79 -3.58 -16.67
C GLY A 146 -13.88 -2.58 -17.03
N ASP A 147 -14.99 -3.09 -17.57
CA ASP A 147 -16.17 -2.28 -17.92
C ASP A 147 -17.28 -2.32 -16.85
N LYS A 148 -17.00 -2.86 -15.65
CA LYS A 148 -18.00 -3.05 -14.58
C LYS A 148 -18.82 -1.77 -14.31
N PRO A 149 -20.16 -1.85 -14.27
CA PRO A 149 -21.02 -0.70 -14.00
C PRO A 149 -20.99 -0.23 -12.54
N GLU A 150 -20.60 -1.09 -11.59
CA GLU A 150 -20.43 -0.72 -10.18
C GLU A 150 -19.26 -1.47 -9.53
N TRP A 151 -18.54 -0.76 -8.67
CA TRP A 151 -17.49 -1.29 -7.79
C TRP A 151 -17.12 -0.24 -6.73
N GLY A 152 -16.41 -0.66 -5.69
CA GLY A 152 -15.73 0.22 -4.74
C GLY A 152 -14.37 -0.35 -4.35
N LEU A 153 -13.37 0.51 -4.26
CA LEU A 153 -11.97 0.15 -4.00
C LEU A 153 -11.35 1.11 -2.98
N GLY A 154 -10.47 0.60 -2.13
CA GLY A 154 -9.74 1.44 -1.18
C GLY A 154 -9.23 0.65 0.02
N LEU A 155 -9.29 1.25 1.20
CA LEU A 155 -8.85 0.63 2.45
C LEU A 155 -9.89 0.80 3.57
N CYS A 156 -9.78 -0.03 4.60
CA CYS A 156 -10.48 0.16 5.87
C CYS A 156 -9.58 -0.11 7.07
N ARG A 157 -9.95 0.42 8.25
CA ARG A 157 -9.39 -0.01 9.53
C ARG A 157 -9.74 -1.49 9.75
N GLU A 158 -8.81 -2.28 10.27
CA GLU A 158 -9.02 -3.71 10.56
C GLU A 158 -10.13 -3.95 11.61
N SER A 159 -10.30 -2.99 12.51
CA SER A 159 -11.35 -2.94 13.54
C SER A 159 -12.71 -2.43 13.05
N ALA A 160 -12.83 -1.96 11.81
CA ALA A 160 -14.08 -1.39 11.30
C ALA A 160 -15.22 -2.43 11.29
N SER A 161 -16.45 -1.98 11.60
CA SER A 161 -17.60 -2.89 11.72
C SER A 161 -18.03 -3.45 10.35
N ARG A 162 -18.06 -4.78 10.24
CA ARG A 162 -18.42 -5.54 9.04
C ARG A 162 -19.84 -6.12 9.07
N LYS A 163 -20.61 -5.84 10.12
CA LYS A 163 -21.96 -6.40 10.38
C LYS A 163 -23.02 -5.30 10.33
N GLY A 164 -24.26 -5.67 9.99
CA GLY A 164 -25.38 -4.73 9.87
C GLY A 164 -25.31 -3.92 8.57
N ASN A 165 -25.89 -2.71 8.57
CA ASN A 165 -25.79 -1.81 7.41
C ASN A 165 -24.46 -1.06 7.46
N VAL A 166 -23.48 -1.44 6.63
CA VAL A 166 -22.14 -0.85 6.65
C VAL A 166 -22.14 0.50 5.93
N HIS A 167 -21.96 1.58 6.67
CA HIS A 167 -21.84 2.93 6.13
C HIS A 167 -20.37 3.30 5.85
N PHE A 168 -19.94 3.18 4.59
CA PHE A 168 -18.59 3.53 4.16
C PHE A 168 -18.34 5.04 4.27
N SER A 169 -17.46 5.44 5.19
CA SER A 169 -16.98 6.81 5.42
C SER A 169 -15.71 6.79 6.28
N PRO A 170 -14.81 7.80 6.19
CA PRO A 170 -13.60 7.90 7.03
C PRO A 170 -13.88 7.83 8.53
N ASP A 171 -14.98 8.46 8.96
CA ASP A 171 -15.47 8.44 10.35
C ASP A 171 -15.67 7.00 10.87
N ASN A 172 -16.18 6.11 10.02
CA ASN A 172 -16.38 4.69 10.29
C ASN A 172 -15.14 3.82 9.97
N GLY A 173 -14.01 4.45 9.61
CA GLY A 173 -12.76 3.77 9.26
C GLY A 173 -12.74 3.18 7.86
N TYR A 174 -13.38 3.82 6.88
CA TYR A 174 -13.44 3.39 5.48
C TYR A 174 -13.07 4.53 4.51
N TRP A 175 -12.04 4.33 3.70
CA TRP A 175 -11.63 5.27 2.65
C TRP A 175 -11.79 4.57 1.30
N LEU A 176 -12.87 4.91 0.58
CA LEU A 176 -13.32 4.17 -0.59
C LEU A 176 -13.62 5.10 -1.76
N LEU A 177 -13.03 4.80 -2.92
CA LEU A 177 -13.46 5.30 -4.23
C LEU A 177 -14.51 4.35 -4.81
N ARG A 178 -15.65 4.88 -5.26
CA ARG A 178 -16.79 4.12 -5.77
C ARG A 178 -17.13 4.53 -7.21
N LEU A 179 -17.59 3.56 -8.00
CA LEU A 179 -18.37 3.77 -9.22
C LEU A 179 -19.80 3.24 -9.00
N GLN A 180 -20.80 4.03 -9.36
CA GLN A 180 -22.21 3.63 -9.45
C GLN A 180 -22.82 3.93 -10.83
N ASN A 181 -23.89 3.20 -11.17
CA ASN A 181 -24.73 3.46 -12.35
C ASN A 181 -23.97 3.56 -13.68
N GLY A 182 -22.79 2.95 -13.79
CA GLY A 182 -21.96 2.98 -14.99
C GLY A 182 -21.14 4.26 -15.23
N GLY A 183 -21.38 5.36 -14.52
CA GLY A 183 -20.69 6.64 -14.74
C GLY A 183 -20.52 7.59 -13.55
N ASN A 184 -21.17 7.32 -12.41
CA ASN A 184 -21.08 8.18 -11.23
C ASN A 184 -19.87 7.76 -10.39
N TYR A 185 -18.78 8.53 -10.45
CA TYR A 185 -17.61 8.32 -9.60
C TYR A 185 -17.73 9.15 -8.33
N GLU A 186 -17.39 8.57 -7.18
CA GLU A 186 -17.55 9.20 -5.87
C GLU A 186 -16.41 8.80 -4.94
N ALA A 187 -15.83 9.76 -4.23
CA ALA A 187 -15.08 9.49 -3.00
C ALA A 187 -16.07 9.49 -1.83
N LEU A 188 -16.11 8.40 -1.06
CA LEU A 188 -17.06 8.23 0.04
C LEU A 188 -16.61 8.97 1.31
N THR A 189 -16.46 10.28 1.20
CA THR A 189 -16.29 11.22 2.31
C THR A 189 -17.61 11.45 3.06
N SER A 190 -17.56 12.25 4.13
CA SER A 190 -18.73 12.69 4.90
C SER A 190 -18.80 14.23 4.85
N PRO A 191 -19.67 14.86 4.04
CA PRO A 191 -20.58 14.27 3.04
C PRO A 191 -19.83 13.69 1.83
N VAL A 192 -20.51 12.88 1.01
CA VAL A 192 -19.94 12.22 -0.19
C VAL A 192 -19.47 13.25 -1.23
N SER A 193 -18.27 13.04 -1.79
CA SER A 193 -17.68 13.90 -2.82
C SER A 193 -17.86 13.28 -4.22
N PRO A 194 -18.73 13.81 -5.09
CA PRO A 194 -18.85 13.36 -6.47
C PRO A 194 -17.63 13.78 -7.29
N LEU A 195 -17.20 12.93 -8.22
CA LEU A 195 -16.00 13.11 -9.05
C LEU A 195 -16.36 13.08 -10.53
N THR A 196 -15.77 13.99 -11.31
CA THR A 196 -15.90 14.01 -12.77
C THR A 196 -14.60 13.50 -13.39
N LEU A 197 -14.64 12.33 -14.03
CA LEU A 197 -13.50 11.75 -14.73
C LEU A 197 -13.69 11.89 -16.25
N THR A 198 -12.68 12.40 -16.94
CA THR A 198 -12.69 12.59 -18.41
C THR A 198 -12.50 11.28 -19.16
N VAL A 199 -11.73 10.34 -18.60
CA VAL A 199 -11.49 9.01 -19.15
C VAL A 199 -12.04 7.98 -18.16
N ARG A 200 -12.77 6.97 -18.67
CA ARG A 200 -13.25 5.84 -17.88
C ARG A 200 -12.06 4.95 -17.46
N PRO A 201 -11.72 4.81 -16.16
CA PRO A 201 -10.71 3.87 -15.72
C PRO A 201 -11.13 2.42 -15.99
N ARG A 202 -10.27 1.67 -16.73
CA ARG A 202 -10.32 0.20 -16.81
C ARG A 202 -9.49 -0.47 -15.71
N ARG A 203 -8.58 0.29 -15.09
CA ARG A 203 -7.74 -0.11 -13.96
C ARG A 203 -7.49 1.08 -13.03
N ILE A 204 -7.57 0.83 -11.73
CA ILE A 204 -7.32 1.80 -10.67
C ILE A 204 -6.01 1.42 -9.96
N GLY A 205 -5.11 2.38 -9.81
CA GLY A 205 -3.96 2.30 -8.92
C GLY A 205 -4.34 2.85 -7.56
N ILE A 206 -3.93 2.17 -6.50
CA ILE A 206 -4.19 2.56 -5.11
C ILE A 206 -2.85 2.70 -4.40
N PHE A 207 -2.58 3.90 -3.90
CA PHE A 207 -1.37 4.26 -3.17
C PHE A 207 -1.73 4.61 -1.73
N LEU A 208 -1.01 4.04 -0.77
CA LEU A 208 -1.04 4.42 0.64
C LEU A 208 0.32 5.02 1.00
N ASP A 209 0.31 6.20 1.61
CA ASP A 209 1.42 6.75 2.39
C ASP A 209 0.95 6.85 3.84
N TYR A 210 1.34 5.87 4.66
CA TYR A 210 0.79 5.74 6.01
C TYR A 210 1.27 6.88 6.92
N GLU A 211 2.54 7.28 6.81
CA GLU A 211 3.13 8.37 7.58
C GLU A 211 2.60 9.75 7.17
N ALA A 212 2.37 10.00 5.88
CA ALA A 212 1.73 11.24 5.40
C ALA A 212 0.22 11.29 5.69
N GLY A 213 -0.41 10.14 5.96
CA GLY A 213 -1.85 10.06 6.17
C GLY A 213 -2.66 10.06 4.87
N GLU A 214 -2.06 9.63 3.75
CA GLU A 214 -2.68 9.75 2.42
C GLU A 214 -3.09 8.40 1.82
N ILE A 215 -4.30 8.33 1.27
CA ILE A 215 -4.76 7.26 0.38
C ILE A 215 -5.14 7.89 -0.95
N SER A 216 -4.29 7.67 -1.96
CA SER A 216 -4.42 8.26 -3.30
C SER A 216 -4.83 7.24 -4.35
N PHE A 217 -5.74 7.64 -5.23
CA PHE A 217 -6.28 6.84 -6.33
C PHE A 217 -5.86 7.43 -7.67
N TYR A 218 -5.50 6.54 -8.61
CA TYR A 218 -5.02 6.90 -9.93
C TYR A 218 -5.75 6.11 -11.02
N ASN A 219 -6.06 6.75 -12.14
CA ASN A 219 -6.51 6.09 -13.35
C ASN A 219 -5.28 5.62 -14.13
N VAL A 220 -4.99 4.31 -14.09
CA VAL A 220 -3.81 3.75 -14.76
C VAL A 220 -3.97 3.77 -16.29
N SER A 221 -5.19 4.00 -16.80
CA SER A 221 -5.51 3.99 -18.23
C SER A 221 -4.95 5.21 -18.97
N ASP A 222 -4.94 6.38 -18.31
CA ASP A 222 -4.47 7.67 -18.84
C ASP A 222 -3.41 8.35 -17.97
N ARG A 223 -3.02 7.72 -16.85
CA ARG A 223 -2.06 8.23 -15.85
C ARG A 223 -2.54 9.53 -15.19
N SER A 224 -3.85 9.64 -14.95
CA SER A 224 -4.42 10.72 -14.16
C SER A 224 -4.46 10.38 -12.67
N HIS A 225 -4.28 11.39 -11.83
CA HIS A 225 -4.82 11.37 -10.46
C HIS A 225 -6.36 11.33 -10.53
N VAL A 226 -7.00 10.69 -9.55
CA VAL A 226 -8.46 10.58 -9.41
C VAL A 226 -8.94 11.26 -8.14
N TYR A 227 -8.36 10.90 -6.99
CA TYR A 227 -8.73 11.45 -5.68
C TYR A 227 -7.67 11.11 -4.63
N THR A 228 -7.55 11.92 -3.58
CA THR A 228 -6.76 11.60 -2.38
C THR A 228 -7.60 11.85 -1.12
N PHE A 229 -7.68 10.84 -0.25
CA PHE A 229 -8.10 11.04 1.13
C PHE A 229 -6.87 11.41 1.96
N THR A 230 -7.02 12.38 2.85
CA THR A 230 -6.04 12.72 3.88
C THR A 230 -6.69 12.52 5.25
N ASP A 231 -6.11 11.70 6.10
CA ASP A 231 -6.62 11.36 7.43
C ASP A 231 -5.47 10.90 8.35
N ARG A 232 -5.67 10.97 9.67
CA ARG A 232 -4.70 10.47 10.64
C ARG A 232 -4.96 8.98 10.90
N PHE A 233 -4.20 8.11 10.24
CA PHE A 233 -4.30 6.68 10.45
C PHE A 233 -3.85 6.27 11.86
N SER A 234 -4.57 5.31 12.42
CA SER A 234 -4.31 4.72 13.73
C SER A 234 -4.67 3.25 13.69
N GLY A 235 -3.70 2.41 14.07
CA GLY A 235 -3.81 0.96 13.96
C GLY A 235 -3.79 0.45 12.52
N ASN A 236 -4.21 -0.80 12.36
CA ASN A 236 -4.03 -1.56 11.14
C ASN A 236 -5.03 -1.16 10.04
N LEU A 237 -4.54 -0.98 8.81
CA LEU A 237 -5.33 -0.83 7.59
C LEU A 237 -5.30 -2.13 6.75
N ARG A 238 -6.40 -2.40 6.05
CA ARG A 238 -6.57 -3.54 5.14
C ARG A 238 -7.08 -3.04 3.78
N PRO A 239 -6.62 -3.58 2.63
CA PRO A 239 -7.28 -3.35 1.34
C PRO A 239 -8.76 -3.78 1.40
N LEU A 240 -9.64 -3.04 0.72
CA LEU A 240 -11.08 -3.30 0.68
C LEU A 240 -11.57 -3.31 -0.77
N PHE A 241 -12.31 -4.37 -1.11
CA PHE A 241 -12.91 -4.57 -2.42
C PHE A 241 -14.43 -4.75 -2.25
N PHE A 242 -15.21 -3.82 -2.80
CA PHE A 242 -16.68 -3.83 -2.82
C PHE A 242 -17.16 -4.07 -4.25
N LEU A 243 -18.07 -5.02 -4.44
CA LEU A 243 -18.48 -5.45 -5.78
C LEU A 243 -19.75 -4.77 -6.32
N GLY A 244 -20.33 -3.82 -5.60
CA GLY A 244 -21.59 -3.18 -5.99
C GLY A 244 -22.79 -4.14 -5.98
N ALA A 245 -23.90 -3.69 -6.56
CA ALA A 245 -25.07 -4.49 -6.80
C ALA A 245 -24.81 -5.54 -7.90
N PHE A 246 -25.59 -6.63 -7.87
CA PHE A 246 -25.50 -7.70 -8.87
C PHE A 246 -26.08 -7.31 -10.25
N LEU A 247 -27.00 -6.33 -10.28
CA LEU A 247 -27.65 -5.77 -11.48
C LEU A 247 -28.20 -6.82 -12.47
N GLY A 248 -28.73 -7.94 -11.95
CA GLY A 248 -29.25 -9.04 -12.77
C GLY A 248 -28.17 -9.81 -13.54
N GLY A 249 -26.93 -9.83 -13.05
CA GLY A 249 -25.78 -10.43 -13.72
C GLY A 249 -24.96 -9.46 -14.57
N ARG A 250 -25.47 -8.24 -14.85
CA ARG A 250 -24.76 -7.21 -15.63
C ARG A 250 -23.49 -6.68 -14.95
N ASN A 251 -23.26 -7.03 -13.69
CA ASN A 251 -22.04 -6.72 -12.94
C ASN A 251 -21.24 -7.98 -12.54
N ALA A 252 -21.40 -9.09 -13.28
CA ALA A 252 -20.76 -10.38 -12.98
C ALA A 252 -19.24 -10.42 -13.23
N GLU A 253 -18.70 -9.52 -14.05
CA GLU A 253 -17.26 -9.42 -14.31
C GLU A 253 -16.45 -9.28 -13.00
N PRO A 254 -15.29 -9.93 -12.89
CA PRO A 254 -14.48 -9.89 -11.68
C PRO A 254 -13.79 -8.54 -11.49
N LEU A 255 -13.53 -8.19 -10.23
CA LEU A 255 -12.38 -7.34 -9.89
C LEU A 255 -11.15 -8.24 -9.87
N VAL A 256 -10.05 -7.81 -10.50
CA VAL A 256 -8.80 -8.56 -10.56
C VAL A 256 -7.65 -7.70 -10.05
N ILE A 257 -7.00 -8.12 -8.97
CA ILE A 257 -5.76 -7.53 -8.48
C ILE A 257 -4.68 -7.84 -9.50
N SER A 258 -4.11 -6.80 -10.11
CA SER A 258 -3.07 -6.94 -11.13
C SER A 258 -1.69 -6.71 -10.54
N TRP A 259 -0.77 -7.62 -10.86
CA TRP A 259 0.66 -7.46 -10.59
C TRP A 259 1.19 -6.19 -11.26
N VAL A 260 1.82 -5.33 -10.47
CA VAL A 260 2.68 -4.26 -11.00
C VAL A 260 3.84 -4.93 -11.71
N ARG A 261 3.92 -4.79 -13.03
CA ARG A 261 5.14 -5.14 -13.76
C ARG A 261 6.13 -3.99 -13.59
N ASP A 262 7.29 -4.26 -12.99
CA ASP A 262 8.43 -3.34 -13.10
C ASP A 262 8.85 -3.33 -14.57
N THR A 263 8.34 -2.34 -15.32
CA THR A 263 8.48 -2.25 -16.77
C THR A 263 9.80 -1.61 -17.20
N GLN A 264 10.65 -1.21 -16.24
CA GLN A 264 11.93 -0.53 -16.53
C GLN A 264 13.11 -1.07 -15.69
N GLY A 265 12.88 -1.93 -14.71
CA GLY A 265 13.95 -2.46 -13.84
C GLY A 265 14.57 -1.39 -12.93
N THR A 266 13.90 -0.25 -12.79
CA THR A 266 14.33 0.91 -12.01
C THR A 266 13.72 0.94 -10.61
N GLY A 267 12.85 -0.02 -10.27
CA GLY A 267 12.13 -0.05 -8.99
C GLY A 267 11.22 1.17 -8.76
N CYS A 268 10.89 1.90 -9.83
CA CYS A 268 10.19 3.18 -9.78
C CYS A 268 8.83 3.04 -10.49
N ILE A 269 7.75 3.07 -9.72
CA ILE A 269 6.40 3.16 -10.30
C ILE A 269 6.18 4.62 -10.72
N ILE A 270 6.13 4.84 -12.03
CA ILE A 270 5.77 6.13 -12.61
C ILE A 270 4.24 6.16 -12.72
N LEU A 271 3.62 6.99 -11.89
CA LEU A 271 2.18 7.30 -11.91
C LEU A 271 1.91 8.55 -12.74
#